data_AF-A0A3P8RWP5-F1
#
_entry.id   AF-A0A3P8RWP5-F1
#
_cell.length_a   1.000
_cell.length_b   1.000
_cell.length_c   1.000
_cell.angle_alpha   90.00
_cell.angle_beta   90.00
_cell.angle_gamma   90.00
#
_symmetry.space_group_name_H-M   'P 1'
#
loop_
_entity.id
_entity.type
_entity.pdbx_description
1 polymer ?
#
loop_
_entity_poly.entity_id
_entity_poly.type
_entity_poly.pdbx_seq_one_letter_code
_entity_poly.pdbx_strand_id
1 'polypeptide(L)'
;LQTLTLFVVAGELHSYSEVCEALSTLEVALGFLAMTGGEPHMQLSCYLEEVLQMGNQMAQHILKALSMCCLKHCVALWQLLTSLKSESMLRLKRDPFLEVSEKYKQALGEDEHRLLTGFFSKSSADTFLLEMHEFLVLVLNKPNAPETYRPDWLKDTLVSYMERKDMDIPPDVEELFPEEICLSHYVEAWKFIVLFKQERTQ
;
A
#
# COMPACT_ATOMS: atom_id res chain seq x y z
N LEU A 1 2.10 14.38 -10.81
CA LEU A 1 3.38 14.72 -10.13
C LEU A 1 3.59 13.88 -8.87
N GLN A 2 2.59 13.73 -7.98
CA GLN A 2 2.72 12.94 -6.73
C GLN A 2 3.14 11.48 -6.93
N THR A 3 2.51 10.75 -7.86
CA THR A 3 2.78 9.32 -8.10
C THR A 3 4.19 9.04 -8.64
N LEU A 4 4.71 9.92 -9.51
CA LEU A 4 6.05 9.77 -10.07
C LEU A 4 7.13 9.88 -8.99
N THR A 5 7.00 10.86 -8.09
CA THR A 5 7.93 11.05 -6.98
C THR A 5 7.93 9.85 -6.04
N LEU A 6 6.75 9.27 -5.75
CA LEU A 6 6.63 8.07 -4.91
C LEU A 6 7.35 6.86 -5.54
N PHE A 7 7.20 6.62 -6.84
CA PHE A 7 7.92 5.54 -7.52
C PHE A 7 9.43 5.76 -7.57
N VAL A 8 9.90 7.01 -7.63
CA VAL A 8 11.34 7.30 -7.51
C VAL A 8 11.83 6.97 -6.09
N VAL A 9 11.05 7.28 -5.03
CA VAL A 9 11.40 6.84 -3.66
C VAL A 9 11.52 5.33 -3.58
N ALA A 10 10.58 4.58 -4.16
CA ALA A 10 10.61 3.12 -4.20
C ALA A 10 11.91 2.60 -4.85
N GLY A 11 12.35 3.22 -5.95
CA GLY A 11 13.57 2.86 -6.66
C GLY A 11 14.87 3.08 -5.88
N GLU A 12 14.88 3.97 -4.88
CA GLU A 12 16.06 4.22 -4.03
C GLU A 12 16.19 3.19 -2.89
N LEU A 13 15.13 2.43 -2.59
CA LEU A 13 15.08 1.46 -1.49
C LEU A 13 15.21 0.03 -2.04
N HIS A 14 16.39 -0.57 -1.90
CA HIS A 14 16.75 -1.80 -2.60
C HIS A 14 16.56 -3.06 -1.74
N SER A 15 16.60 -2.90 -0.41
CA SER A 15 16.52 -4.00 0.54
C SER A 15 15.29 -3.93 1.44
N TYR A 16 14.87 -5.09 1.96
CA TYR A 16 13.78 -5.17 2.94
C TYR A 16 14.05 -4.32 4.19
N SER A 17 15.31 -4.27 4.66
CA SER A 17 15.71 -3.45 5.81
C SER A 17 15.58 -1.96 5.54
N GLU A 18 15.99 -1.48 4.37
CA GLU A 18 15.86 -0.06 4.00
C GLU A 18 14.39 0.36 3.91
N VAL A 19 13.53 -0.49 3.33
CA VAL A 19 12.08 -0.25 3.31
C VAL A 19 11.51 -0.19 4.73
N CYS A 20 11.92 -1.11 5.62
CA CYS A 20 11.46 -1.10 7.02
C CYS A 20 11.93 0.12 7.79
N GLU A 21 13.18 0.55 7.60
CA GLU A 21 13.73 1.75 8.27
C GLU A 21 13.04 3.01 7.76
N ALA A 22 12.88 3.16 6.43
CA ALA A 22 12.14 4.29 5.85
C ALA A 22 10.69 4.35 6.36
N LEU A 23 10.00 3.21 6.41
CA LEU A 23 8.63 3.12 6.92
C LEU A 23 8.56 3.50 8.40
N SER A 24 9.45 2.94 9.23
CA SER A 24 9.44 3.21 10.68
C SER A 24 9.70 4.68 10.98
N THR A 25 10.64 5.31 10.26
CA THR A 25 10.89 6.76 10.35
C THR A 25 9.66 7.58 9.97
N LEU A 26 8.97 7.20 8.89
CA LEU A 26 7.76 7.88 8.47
C LEU A 26 6.61 7.72 9.47
N GLU A 27 6.43 6.55 10.06
CA GLU A 27 5.42 6.27 11.08
C GLU A 27 5.65 7.11 12.34
N VAL A 28 6.92 7.28 12.75
CA VAL A 28 7.29 8.23 13.82
C VAL A 28 6.88 9.65 13.44
N ALA A 29 7.25 10.11 12.24
CA ALA A 29 6.90 11.45 11.78
C ALA A 29 5.38 11.67 11.75
N LEU A 30 4.61 10.72 11.22
CA LEU A 30 3.15 10.75 11.21
C LEU A 30 2.55 10.82 12.62
N GLY A 31 3.12 10.07 13.58
CA GLY A 31 2.72 10.13 14.98
C GLY A 31 2.86 11.54 15.58
N PHE A 32 3.97 12.24 15.30
CA PHE A 32 4.14 13.64 15.71
C PHE A 32 3.21 14.59 14.96
N LEU A 33 3.12 14.46 13.63
CA LEU A 33 2.25 15.31 12.80
C LEU A 33 0.78 15.23 13.20
N ALA A 34 0.30 14.06 13.63
CA ALA A 34 -1.06 13.88 14.13
C ALA A 34 -1.34 14.73 15.39
N MET A 35 -0.31 15.04 16.17
CA MET A 35 -0.42 15.79 17.43
C MET A 35 -0.10 17.27 17.27
N THR A 36 0.84 17.62 16.40
CA THR A 36 1.38 18.99 16.28
C THR A 36 0.99 19.69 14.99
N GLY A 37 0.52 18.95 14.00
CA GLY A 37 0.45 19.43 12.62
C GLY A 37 1.83 19.72 12.03
N GLY A 38 1.85 20.40 10.89
CA GLY A 38 3.06 20.80 10.18
C GLY A 38 2.70 21.60 8.93
N GLU A 39 3.69 22.28 8.35
CA GLU A 39 3.48 23.03 7.11
C GLU A 39 3.45 22.05 5.91
N PRO A 40 2.35 21.96 5.13
CA PRO A 40 2.18 20.94 4.11
C PRO A 40 3.31 20.84 3.06
N HIS A 41 3.97 21.96 2.75
CA HIS A 41 5.04 22.04 1.76
C HIS A 41 6.45 21.87 2.34
N MET A 42 6.58 21.77 3.67
CA MET A 42 7.85 21.48 4.33
C MET A 42 8.36 20.13 3.87
N GLN A 43 9.64 20.09 3.50
CA GLN A 43 10.30 18.85 3.09
C GLN A 43 10.33 17.88 4.27
N LEU A 44 10.05 16.60 4.02
CA LEU A 44 10.03 15.60 5.07
C LEU A 44 11.39 15.45 5.76
N SER A 45 12.49 15.56 5.02
CA SER A 45 13.85 15.58 5.58
C SER A 45 14.06 16.74 6.55
N CYS A 46 13.66 17.96 6.18
CA CYS A 46 13.75 19.14 7.03
C CYS A 46 12.94 18.95 8.33
N TYR A 47 11.74 18.38 8.25
CA TYR A 47 10.94 18.07 9.43
C TYR A 47 11.63 17.04 10.36
N LEU A 48 12.18 15.97 9.78
CA LEU A 48 12.91 14.94 10.53
C LEU A 48 14.18 15.49 11.20
N GLU A 49 14.93 16.32 10.50
CA GLU A 49 16.21 16.84 10.98
C GLU A 49 16.04 18.02 11.94
N GLU A 50 15.22 19.01 11.59
CA GLU A 50 15.16 20.29 12.31
C GLU A 50 14.07 20.30 13.38
N VAL A 51 12.95 19.61 13.16
CA VAL A 51 11.82 19.58 14.11
C VAL A 51 11.95 18.39 15.05
N LEU A 52 12.11 17.19 14.50
CA LEU A 52 12.21 15.97 15.31
C LEU A 52 13.63 15.67 15.81
N GLN A 53 14.65 16.38 15.29
CA GLN A 53 16.05 16.23 15.73
C GLN A 53 16.57 14.79 15.55
N MET A 54 16.15 14.12 14.46
CA MET A 54 16.49 12.72 14.15
C MET A 54 17.63 12.55 13.14
N GLY A 55 18.25 13.64 12.65
CA GLY A 55 19.21 13.59 11.54
C GLY A 55 20.43 12.68 11.76
N ASN A 56 20.88 12.51 13.01
CA ASN A 56 22.00 11.64 13.37
C ASN A 56 21.61 10.17 13.66
N GLN A 57 20.31 9.83 13.62
CA GLN A 57 19.79 8.51 13.94
C GLN A 57 19.38 7.71 12.70
N MET A 58 19.60 8.25 11.49
CA MET A 58 19.11 7.66 10.24
C MET A 58 20.22 7.50 9.22
N ALA A 59 20.12 6.47 8.38
CA ALA A 59 21.03 6.34 7.24
C ALA A 59 20.82 7.48 6.23
N GLN A 60 21.92 8.09 5.78
CA GLN A 60 21.90 9.26 4.89
C GLN A 60 21.17 8.99 3.56
N HIS A 61 21.24 7.77 3.03
CA HIS A 61 20.54 7.41 1.80
C HIS A 61 19.01 7.34 1.98
N ILE A 62 18.53 6.93 3.16
CA ILE A 62 17.09 6.91 3.48
C ILE A 62 16.57 8.33 3.65
N LEU A 63 17.31 9.17 4.37
CA LEU A 63 16.97 10.59 4.48
C LEU A 63 16.89 11.25 3.10
N LYS A 64 17.85 10.95 2.22
CA LYS A 64 17.85 11.42 0.83
C LYS A 64 16.61 10.93 0.08
N ALA A 65 16.23 9.67 0.21
CA ALA A 65 15.01 9.14 -0.42
C ALA A 65 13.76 9.88 0.08
N LEU A 66 13.63 10.06 1.40
CA LEU A 66 12.51 10.78 2.03
C LEU A 66 12.49 12.28 1.68
N SER A 67 13.65 12.89 1.39
CA SER A 67 13.75 14.30 1.00
C SER A 67 12.98 14.63 -0.29
N MET A 68 12.65 13.63 -1.12
CA MET A 68 11.86 13.85 -2.32
C MET A 68 10.39 14.18 -2.03
N CYS A 69 9.95 14.00 -0.77
CA CYS A 69 8.57 14.24 -0.33
C CYS A 69 8.45 15.45 0.60
N CYS A 70 7.24 15.99 0.69
CA CYS A 70 6.83 17.02 1.64
C CYS A 70 5.82 16.42 2.62
N LEU A 71 5.51 17.13 3.71
CA LEU A 71 4.59 16.65 4.74
C LEU A 71 3.19 16.27 4.20
N LYS A 72 2.68 17.00 3.20
CA LYS A 72 1.42 16.66 2.53
C LYS A 72 1.42 15.32 1.80
N HIS A 73 2.58 14.72 1.57
CA HIS A 73 2.72 13.42 0.90
C HIS A 73 2.84 12.25 1.88
N CYS A 74 2.94 12.49 3.20
CA CYS A 74 3.25 11.44 4.17
C CYS A 74 2.27 10.26 4.17
N VAL A 75 0.97 10.51 3.97
CA VAL A 75 -0.03 9.43 3.92
C VAL A 75 0.18 8.54 2.69
N ALA A 76 0.32 9.14 1.50
CA ALA A 76 0.58 8.39 0.27
C ALA A 76 1.93 7.67 0.30
N LEU A 77 2.94 8.27 0.94
CA LEU A 77 4.24 7.63 1.14
C LEU A 77 4.16 6.44 2.11
N TRP A 78 3.34 6.55 3.16
CA TRP A 78 3.10 5.45 4.09
C TRP A 78 2.41 4.28 3.40
N GLN A 79 1.38 4.56 2.58
CA GLN A 79 0.71 3.55 1.76
C GLN A 79 1.69 2.83 0.82
N LEU A 80 2.57 3.57 0.15
CA LEU A 80 3.61 2.99 -0.71
C LEU A 80 4.59 2.11 0.09
N LEU A 81 5.18 2.65 1.16
CA LEU A 81 6.22 1.95 1.92
C LEU A 81 5.69 0.70 2.63
N THR A 82 4.43 0.75 3.11
CA THR A 82 3.78 -0.44 3.67
C THR A 82 3.52 -1.50 2.59
N SER A 83 3.10 -1.12 1.38
CA SER A 83 3.00 -2.03 0.23
C SER A 83 4.35 -2.66 -0.10
N LEU A 84 5.39 -1.85 -0.30
CA LEU A 84 6.75 -2.32 -0.61
C LEU A 84 7.31 -3.28 0.45
N LYS A 85 6.98 -3.06 1.73
CA LYS A 85 7.34 -3.97 2.82
C LYS A 85 6.67 -5.33 2.61
N SER A 86 5.37 -5.36 2.36
CA SER A 86 4.61 -6.59 2.11
C SER A 86 5.07 -7.30 0.82
N GLU A 87 5.35 -6.56 -0.24
CA GLU A 87 5.88 -7.10 -1.50
C GLU A 87 7.28 -7.72 -1.28
N SER A 88 8.12 -7.05 -0.51
CA SER A 88 9.45 -7.55 -0.14
C SER A 88 9.37 -8.81 0.73
N MET A 89 8.37 -8.91 1.60
CA MET A 89 8.11 -10.14 2.37
C MET A 89 7.78 -11.32 1.45
N LEU A 90 6.93 -11.11 0.44
CA LEU A 90 6.61 -12.16 -0.55
C LEU A 90 7.85 -12.64 -1.30
N ARG A 91 8.71 -11.71 -1.74
CA ARG A 91 9.99 -12.05 -2.38
C ARG A 91 10.90 -12.88 -1.47
N LEU A 92 10.83 -12.64 -0.16
CA LEU A 92 11.52 -13.41 0.88
C LEU A 92 10.76 -14.69 1.31
N LYS A 93 9.70 -15.08 0.60
CA LYS A 93 8.83 -16.23 0.90
C LYS A 93 8.20 -16.17 2.30
N ARG A 94 7.87 -14.96 2.76
CA ARG A 94 7.14 -14.70 4.01
C ARG A 94 5.74 -14.21 3.70
N ASP A 95 4.75 -14.62 4.49
CA ASP A 95 3.38 -14.14 4.34
C ASP A 95 3.19 -12.79 5.05
N PRO A 96 2.91 -11.68 4.32
CA PRO A 96 2.64 -10.38 4.94
C PRO A 96 1.25 -10.27 5.58
N PHE A 97 0.34 -11.22 5.34
CA PHE A 97 -1.05 -11.15 5.81
C PHE A 97 -1.40 -12.32 6.75
N LEU A 98 -0.44 -12.80 7.52
CA LEU A 98 -0.62 -13.90 8.47
C LEU A 98 -1.81 -13.65 9.42
N GLU A 99 -1.95 -12.41 9.90
CA GLU A 99 -2.97 -11.98 10.88
C GLU A 99 -4.37 -11.76 10.27
N VAL A 100 -4.48 -11.62 8.95
CA VAL A 100 -5.78 -11.47 8.27
C VAL A 100 -6.59 -12.76 8.42
N SER A 101 -7.91 -12.65 8.57
CA SER A 101 -8.79 -13.82 8.70
C SER A 101 -8.72 -14.74 7.48
N GLU A 102 -8.71 -16.06 7.71
CA GLU A 102 -8.76 -17.09 6.66
C GLU A 102 -9.97 -16.97 5.72
N LYS A 103 -11.05 -16.31 6.16
CA LYS A 103 -12.22 -16.03 5.31
C LYS A 103 -11.89 -15.18 4.08
N TYR A 104 -10.78 -14.44 4.09
CA TYR A 104 -10.32 -13.57 2.99
C TYR A 104 -9.12 -14.16 2.23
N LYS A 105 -8.77 -15.42 2.50
CA LYS A 105 -7.61 -16.13 1.94
C LYS A 105 -8.03 -17.35 1.09
N GLN A 106 -9.24 -17.34 0.56
CA GLN A 106 -9.67 -18.39 -0.35
C GLN A 106 -8.77 -18.39 -1.58
N ALA A 107 -8.32 -19.58 -1.98
CA ALA A 107 -7.48 -19.74 -3.16
C ALA A 107 -8.21 -19.29 -4.42
N LEU A 108 -7.46 -18.70 -5.34
CA LEU A 108 -7.94 -18.34 -6.67
C LEU A 108 -8.00 -19.58 -7.56
N GLY A 109 -9.02 -19.67 -8.41
CA GLY A 109 -9.08 -20.62 -9.51
C GLY A 109 -8.43 -20.07 -10.79
N GLU A 110 -8.50 -20.87 -11.85
CA GLU A 110 -7.92 -20.52 -13.15
C GLU A 110 -8.61 -19.30 -13.79
N ASP A 111 -9.93 -19.19 -13.63
CA ASP A 111 -10.69 -18.07 -14.16
C ASP A 111 -10.37 -16.77 -13.42
N GLU A 112 -10.29 -16.81 -12.09
CA GLU A 112 -9.91 -15.64 -11.29
C GLU A 112 -8.50 -15.15 -11.63
N HIS A 113 -7.54 -16.06 -11.81
CA HIS A 113 -6.20 -15.72 -12.29
C HIS A 113 -6.25 -14.99 -13.64
N ARG A 114 -6.99 -15.54 -14.61
CA ARG A 114 -7.11 -14.96 -15.95
C ARG A 114 -7.73 -13.56 -15.91
N LEU A 115 -8.79 -13.37 -15.13
CA LEU A 115 -9.49 -12.11 -14.97
C LEU A 115 -8.60 -11.04 -14.33
N LEU A 116 -7.94 -11.38 -13.22
CA LEU A 116 -7.01 -10.51 -12.52
C LEU A 116 -5.82 -10.12 -13.41
N THR A 117 -5.21 -11.07 -14.11
CA THR A 117 -4.15 -10.79 -15.09
C THR A 117 -4.62 -9.84 -16.19
N GLY A 118 -5.83 -10.03 -16.72
CA GLY A 118 -6.41 -9.15 -17.73
C GLY A 118 -6.56 -7.71 -17.22
N PHE A 119 -7.11 -7.55 -16.00
CA PHE A 119 -7.30 -6.24 -15.38
C PHE A 119 -5.98 -5.52 -15.09
N PHE A 120 -5.06 -6.18 -14.39
CA PHE A 120 -3.79 -5.58 -13.94
C PHE A 120 -2.72 -5.48 -15.04
N SER A 121 -3.01 -5.92 -16.26
CA SER A 121 -2.16 -5.65 -17.42
C SER A 121 -2.24 -4.19 -17.90
N LYS A 122 -3.23 -3.43 -17.43
CA LYS A 122 -3.44 -2.01 -17.76
C LYS A 122 -2.67 -1.11 -16.78
N SER A 123 -2.05 -0.03 -17.29
CA SER A 123 -1.17 0.86 -16.51
C SER A 123 -1.85 1.60 -15.34
N SER A 124 -3.17 1.81 -15.39
CA SER A 124 -3.93 2.49 -14.34
C SER A 124 -4.17 1.63 -13.09
N ALA A 125 -3.93 0.32 -13.18
CA ALA A 125 -4.22 -0.62 -12.10
C ALA A 125 -3.17 -0.61 -10.96
N ASP A 126 -2.03 0.07 -11.13
CA ASP A 126 -0.98 0.17 -10.10
C ASP A 126 -1.48 0.94 -8.87
N THR A 127 -2.22 2.04 -9.07
CA THR A 127 -2.81 2.80 -7.97
C THR A 127 -3.85 1.98 -7.22
N PHE A 128 -4.67 1.20 -7.95
CA PHE A 128 -5.65 0.34 -7.31
C PHE A 128 -4.99 -0.76 -6.47
N LEU A 129 -3.84 -1.30 -6.88
CA LEU A 129 -3.10 -2.29 -6.09
C LEU A 129 -2.65 -1.74 -4.72
N LEU A 130 -2.31 -0.45 -4.64
CA LEU A 130 -2.00 0.23 -3.38
C LEU A 130 -3.25 0.40 -2.50
N GLU A 131 -4.41 0.69 -3.08
CA GLU A 131 -5.69 0.74 -2.33
C GLU A 131 -6.08 -0.64 -1.80
N MET A 132 -5.87 -1.70 -2.60
CA MET A 132 -6.08 -3.07 -2.15
C MET A 132 -5.20 -3.42 -0.95
N HIS A 133 -3.91 -3.08 -1.01
CA HIS A 133 -2.96 -3.31 0.08
C HIS A 133 -3.38 -2.58 1.35
N GLU A 134 -3.71 -1.29 1.22
CA GLU A 134 -4.11 -0.47 2.35
C GLU A 134 -5.35 -1.05 3.05
N PHE A 135 -6.35 -1.46 2.27
CA PHE A 135 -7.56 -2.09 2.79
C PHE A 135 -7.24 -3.39 3.56
N LEU A 136 -6.32 -4.22 3.03
CA LEU A 136 -5.87 -5.43 3.71
C LEU A 136 -5.25 -5.10 5.09
N VAL A 137 -4.34 -4.12 5.14
CA VAL A 137 -3.59 -3.79 6.35
C VAL A 137 -4.40 -3.01 7.38
N LEU A 138 -5.22 -2.04 6.96
CA LEU A 138 -5.95 -1.16 7.88
C LEU A 138 -7.35 -1.65 8.23
N VAL A 139 -7.95 -2.49 7.38
CA VAL A 139 -9.34 -2.92 7.53
C VAL A 139 -9.42 -4.41 7.81
N LEU A 140 -8.92 -5.26 6.91
CA LEU A 140 -9.08 -6.71 7.05
C LEU A 140 -8.16 -7.35 8.10
N ASN A 141 -7.08 -6.67 8.49
CA ASN A 141 -6.22 -7.11 9.58
C ASN A 141 -6.82 -6.90 10.97
N LYS A 142 -7.97 -6.23 11.08
CA LYS A 142 -8.65 -6.02 12.37
C LYS A 142 -9.35 -7.31 12.82
N PRO A 143 -9.27 -7.69 14.11
CA PRO A 143 -9.90 -8.93 14.61
C PRO A 143 -11.40 -9.04 14.33
N ASN A 144 -12.12 -7.91 14.33
CA ASN A 144 -13.56 -7.83 14.10
C ASN A 144 -13.94 -7.63 12.62
N ALA A 145 -12.98 -7.59 11.69
CA ALA A 145 -13.27 -7.42 10.27
C ALA A 145 -14.31 -8.42 9.74
N PRO A 146 -14.28 -9.73 10.10
CA PRO A 146 -15.28 -10.70 9.64
C PRO A 146 -16.72 -10.46 10.08
N GLU A 147 -16.95 -9.61 11.08
CA GLU A 147 -18.29 -9.24 11.54
C GLU A 147 -18.86 -8.08 10.71
N THR A 148 -17.99 -7.26 10.13
CA THR A 148 -18.35 -6.05 9.38
C THR A 148 -18.36 -6.30 7.88
N TYR A 149 -17.35 -7.01 7.36
CA TYR A 149 -17.11 -7.18 5.94
C TYR A 149 -17.44 -8.61 5.52
N ARG A 150 -18.43 -8.77 4.65
CA ARG A 150 -18.80 -10.10 4.16
C ARG A 150 -17.86 -10.52 3.03
N PRO A 151 -17.39 -11.79 3.03
CA PRO A 151 -16.48 -12.28 2.00
C PRO A 151 -17.04 -12.17 0.57
N ASP A 152 -18.35 -12.12 0.37
CA ASP A 152 -18.96 -12.06 -0.97
C ASP A 152 -19.17 -10.63 -1.51
N TRP A 153 -18.89 -9.58 -0.71
CA TRP A 153 -19.30 -8.21 -1.01
C TRP A 153 -18.14 -7.30 -1.41
N LEU A 154 -17.32 -7.70 -2.40
CA LEU A 154 -16.14 -6.91 -2.72
C LEU A 154 -16.49 -5.50 -3.19
N LYS A 155 -17.32 -5.37 -4.23
CA LYS A 155 -17.64 -4.08 -4.87
C LYS A 155 -18.24 -3.10 -3.86
N ASP A 156 -19.30 -3.51 -3.16
CA ASP A 156 -19.96 -2.66 -2.15
C ASP A 156 -19.00 -2.27 -1.01
N THR A 157 -18.14 -3.19 -0.59
CA THR A 157 -17.16 -2.94 0.46
C THR A 157 -16.13 -1.90 0.02
N LEU A 158 -15.60 -2.02 -1.21
CA LEU A 158 -14.61 -1.09 -1.74
C LEU A 158 -15.21 0.28 -2.03
N VAL A 159 -16.40 0.35 -2.61
CA VAL A 159 -17.12 1.61 -2.82
C VAL A 159 -17.27 2.35 -1.49
N SER A 160 -17.83 1.68 -0.48
CA SER A 160 -18.01 2.27 0.85
C SER A 160 -16.67 2.62 1.54
N TYR A 161 -15.59 1.91 1.24
CA TYR A 161 -14.26 2.27 1.74
C TYR A 161 -13.72 3.55 1.11
N MET A 162 -13.82 3.67 -0.22
CA MET A 162 -13.33 4.83 -0.98
C MET A 162 -14.13 6.09 -0.67
N GLU A 163 -15.45 5.98 -0.54
CA GLU A 163 -16.32 7.08 -0.11
C GLU A 163 -15.92 7.62 1.28
N ARG A 164 -15.57 6.73 2.23
CA ARG A 164 -15.09 7.14 3.56
C ARG A 164 -13.73 7.83 3.52
N LYS A 165 -12.93 7.61 2.48
CA LYS A 165 -11.64 8.28 2.24
C LYS A 165 -11.78 9.60 1.48
N ASP A 166 -13.00 9.98 1.06
CA ASP A 166 -13.24 11.12 0.16
C ASP A 166 -12.43 11.00 -1.15
N MET A 167 -12.36 9.77 -1.67
CA MET A 167 -11.62 9.42 -2.89
C MET A 167 -12.59 8.87 -3.94
N ASP A 168 -12.45 9.35 -5.17
CA ASP A 168 -13.16 8.79 -6.31
C ASP A 168 -12.64 7.40 -6.64
N ILE A 169 -13.55 6.50 -7.02
CA ILE A 169 -13.19 5.20 -7.55
C ILE A 169 -12.63 5.41 -8.96
N PRO A 170 -11.44 4.88 -9.29
CA PRO A 170 -10.92 4.98 -10.65
C PRO A 170 -11.92 4.37 -11.65
N PRO A 171 -12.26 5.04 -12.77
CA PRO A 171 -13.25 4.54 -13.73
C PRO A 171 -12.95 3.12 -14.22
N ASP A 172 -11.68 2.82 -14.44
CA ASP A 172 -11.25 1.47 -14.83
C ASP A 172 -11.62 0.41 -13.78
N VAL A 173 -11.51 0.74 -12.48
CA VAL A 173 -11.90 -0.18 -11.40
C VAL A 173 -13.42 -0.35 -11.38
N GLU A 174 -14.17 0.74 -11.53
CA GLU A 174 -15.64 0.68 -11.51
C GLU A 174 -16.22 -0.10 -12.68
N GLU A 175 -15.68 0.08 -13.88
CA GLU A 175 -16.19 -0.48 -15.13
C GLU A 175 -15.60 -1.85 -15.48
N LEU A 176 -14.35 -2.12 -15.10
CA LEU A 176 -13.57 -3.24 -15.64
C LEU A 176 -13.07 -4.22 -14.58
N PHE A 177 -13.20 -3.90 -13.29
CA PHE A 177 -12.79 -4.84 -12.25
C PHE A 177 -13.73 -6.06 -12.26
N PRO A 178 -13.21 -7.30 -12.23
CA PRO A 178 -14.06 -8.48 -12.43
C PRO A 178 -15.03 -8.69 -11.26
N GLU A 179 -16.31 -8.86 -11.57
CA GLU A 179 -17.37 -9.04 -10.57
C GLU A 179 -17.29 -10.40 -9.86
N GLU A 180 -16.62 -11.37 -10.48
CA GLU A 180 -16.39 -12.72 -9.93
C GLU A 180 -15.38 -12.72 -8.78
N ILE A 181 -14.56 -11.68 -8.64
CA ILE A 181 -13.59 -11.58 -7.55
C ILE A 181 -14.32 -11.13 -6.29
N CYS A 182 -14.55 -12.07 -5.38
CA CYS A 182 -15.06 -11.80 -4.05
C CYS A 182 -13.97 -11.31 -3.08
N LEU A 183 -14.40 -10.72 -1.96
CA LEU A 183 -13.51 -10.34 -0.86
C LEU A 183 -12.88 -11.58 -0.19
N SER A 184 -13.49 -12.75 -0.34
CA SER A 184 -12.92 -14.04 0.08
C SER A 184 -11.57 -14.35 -0.59
N HIS A 185 -11.34 -13.83 -1.80
CA HIS A 185 -10.12 -14.05 -2.58
C HIS A 185 -9.08 -12.93 -2.40
N TYR A 186 -9.39 -11.90 -1.61
CA TYR A 186 -8.71 -10.61 -1.70
C TYR A 186 -7.22 -10.66 -1.34
N VAL A 187 -6.87 -11.47 -0.33
CA VAL A 187 -5.45 -11.68 0.06
C VAL A 187 -4.68 -12.36 -1.07
N GLU A 188 -5.23 -13.45 -1.61
CA GLU A 188 -4.56 -14.23 -2.65
C GLU A 188 -4.51 -13.47 -3.98
N ALA A 189 -5.55 -12.67 -4.29
CA ALA A 189 -5.58 -11.78 -5.45
C ALA A 189 -4.43 -10.76 -5.40
N TRP A 190 -4.23 -10.11 -4.24
CA TRP A 190 -3.13 -9.15 -4.08
C TRP A 190 -1.77 -9.83 -4.22
N LYS A 191 -1.55 -10.96 -3.54
CA LYS A 191 -0.29 -11.73 -3.61
C LYS A 191 0.02 -12.15 -5.05
N PHE A 192 -0.97 -12.71 -5.74
CA PHE A 192 -0.84 -13.14 -7.13
C PHE A 192 -0.41 -11.98 -8.05
N ILE A 193 -1.09 -10.84 -7.97
CA ILE A 193 -0.80 -9.69 -8.83
C ILE A 193 0.58 -9.08 -8.58
N VAL A 194 1.00 -9.01 -7.32
CA VAL A 194 2.35 -8.55 -6.97
C VAL A 194 3.41 -9.45 -7.61
N LEU A 195 3.28 -10.77 -7.45
CA LEU A 195 4.22 -11.72 -8.04
C LEU A 195 4.22 -11.66 -9.56
N PHE A 196 3.04 -11.60 -10.16
CA PHE A 196 2.86 -11.46 -11.60
C PHE A 196 3.53 -10.20 -12.18
N LYS A 197 3.47 -9.06 -11.48
CA LYS A 197 4.15 -7.83 -11.89
C LYS A 197 5.67 -7.90 -11.70
N GLN A 198 6.13 -8.55 -10.63
CA GLN A 198 7.55 -8.75 -10.37
C GLN A 198 8.21 -9.61 -11.47
N GLU A 199 7.52 -10.66 -11.95
CA GLU A 199 8.00 -11.50 -13.05
C GLU A 199 8.14 -10.75 -14.37
N ARG A 200 7.33 -9.71 -14.61
CA ARG A 200 7.39 -8.88 -15.83
C ARG A 200 8.47 -7.79 -15.82
N THR A 201 8.96 -7.46 -14.63
CA THR A 201 9.95 -6.37 -14.42
C THR A 201 11.38 -6.91 -14.35
N GLN A 202 11.54 -8.24 -14.34
CA GLN A 202 12.82 -8.95 -14.51
C GLN A 202 13.14 -9.16 -15.99
#